data_AF-A0A6N7V5J3-F1
#
_entry.id   AF-A0A6N7V5J3-F1
#
_cell.length_a   1.000
_cell.length_b   1.000
_cell.length_c   1.000
_cell.angle_alpha   90.00
_cell.angle_beta   90.00
_cell.angle_gamma   90.00
#
_symmetry.space_group_name_H-M   'P 1'
#
loop_
_entity.id
_entity.type
_entity.pdbx_description
1 polymer ?
#
loop_
_entity_poly.entity_id
_entity_poly.type
_entity_poly.pdbx_seq_one_letter_code
_entity_poly.pdbx_strand_id
1 'polypeptide(L)'
;MAAKATTISVPGPDGVREVRISSPDRVLWPESGFTKLDLATYMVAVGGAFVAANGDRPLSLQRFPGGIDGEQFFSKNPPKGAPDYVRDVMVVYPSARSHPQLVIDEPAAAVWAVQMNTIVFHPWPSRAEDSDNPDQLRIDLDPQPGTDFDDAVPAAAALREVLAEAGLEAYIKTSGNRGLHVFAPIEPVREFQDVRHAVIAAARELERRMPQQVTTSWWKEERGEKVFVDFNQANRDRTMAGAYSPRALPHAPVSTPVTWDELESVDPRSFTVETVPDRLADTGDPWADLGDRPGSIDVLLQWWQRDLESGLGELPFPPDYPKMPGEPPRVQPSRRKMDLPEES
;
A
#
# COMPACT_ATOMS: atom_id res chain seq x y z
N MET A 1 -35.37 3.04 19.66
CA MET A 1 -34.11 3.23 20.40
C MET A 1 -33.21 4.08 19.52
N ALA A 2 -32.78 5.26 19.96
CA ALA A 2 -31.82 6.05 19.19
C ALA A 2 -30.54 5.22 19.03
N ALA A 3 -29.93 5.23 17.83
CA ALA A 3 -28.67 4.54 17.61
C ALA A 3 -27.62 5.12 18.58
N LYS A 4 -26.98 4.27 19.38
CA LYS A 4 -25.90 4.66 20.30
C LYS A 4 -24.81 5.37 19.50
N ALA A 5 -24.31 6.47 20.03
CA ALA A 5 -23.22 7.21 19.44
C ALA A 5 -22.40 7.89 20.54
N THR A 6 -21.11 8.06 20.28
CA THR A 6 -20.18 8.78 21.13
C THR A 6 -19.48 9.87 20.31
N THR A 7 -18.79 10.76 20.98
CA THR A 7 -17.92 11.77 20.36
C THR A 7 -16.51 11.54 20.89
N ILE A 8 -15.52 11.62 20.02
CA ILE A 8 -14.11 11.52 20.39
C ILE A 8 -13.39 12.81 20.05
N SER A 9 -12.56 13.27 20.98
CA SER A 9 -11.68 14.42 20.82
C SER A 9 -10.41 13.99 20.11
N VAL A 10 -10.09 14.64 18.99
CA VAL A 10 -8.95 14.31 18.14
C VAL A 10 -8.03 15.52 18.05
N PRO A 11 -6.83 15.48 18.65
CA PRO A 11 -5.83 16.54 18.47
C PRO A 11 -5.40 16.64 17.00
N GLY A 12 -5.23 17.87 16.52
CA GLY A 12 -4.79 18.17 15.16
C GLY A 12 -4.07 19.52 15.06
N PRO A 13 -3.64 19.90 13.85
CA PRO A 13 -2.85 21.11 13.63
C PRO A 13 -3.60 22.40 14.01
N ASP A 14 -4.93 22.43 13.86
CA ASP A 14 -5.78 23.59 14.17
C ASP A 14 -6.47 23.48 15.55
N GLY A 15 -5.95 22.63 16.44
CA GLY A 15 -6.54 22.34 17.74
C GLY A 15 -7.31 21.02 17.78
N VAL A 16 -8.14 20.85 18.80
CA VAL A 16 -8.91 19.61 19.02
C VAL A 16 -10.19 19.63 18.21
N ARG A 17 -10.44 18.57 17.43
CA ARG A 17 -11.71 18.35 16.73
C ARG A 17 -12.56 17.30 17.44
N GLU A 18 -13.86 17.54 17.47
CA GLU A 18 -14.85 16.59 18.02
C GLU A 18 -15.46 15.77 16.89
N VAL A 19 -15.16 14.47 16.85
CA VAL A 19 -15.65 13.57 15.79
C VAL A 19 -16.70 12.61 16.36
N ARG A 20 -17.90 12.65 15.79
CA ARG A 20 -19.01 11.77 16.19
C ARG A 20 -18.86 10.37 15.59
N ILE A 21 -18.88 9.34 16.45
CA ILE A 21 -18.88 7.93 16.08
C ILE A 21 -20.25 7.31 16.37
N SER A 22 -20.97 6.92 15.33
CA SER A 22 -22.23 6.17 15.45
C SER A 22 -22.01 4.66 15.42
N SER A 23 -22.85 3.93 16.15
CA SER A 23 -22.72 2.47 16.35
C SER A 23 -21.31 2.10 16.86
N PRO A 24 -20.84 2.74 17.96
CA PRO A 24 -19.47 2.56 18.45
C PRO A 24 -19.16 1.09 18.79
N ASP A 25 -20.13 0.39 19.37
CA ASP A 25 -19.98 -1.01 19.81
C ASP A 25 -20.08 -2.02 18.65
N ARG A 26 -20.22 -1.58 17.39
CA ARG A 26 -20.30 -2.50 16.25
C ARG A 26 -18.95 -3.18 16.08
N VAL A 27 -18.94 -4.50 16.25
CA VAL A 27 -17.78 -5.35 16.00
C VAL A 27 -17.40 -5.28 14.51
N LEU A 28 -16.15 -4.92 14.24
CA LEU A 28 -15.57 -4.90 12.90
C LEU A 28 -14.76 -6.17 12.63
N TRP A 29 -14.10 -6.72 13.65
CA TRP A 29 -13.33 -7.96 13.60
C TRP A 29 -13.92 -8.98 14.59
N PRO A 30 -14.67 -9.99 14.12
CA PRO A 30 -15.32 -10.94 15.02
C PRO A 30 -14.36 -11.80 15.86
N GLU A 31 -13.20 -12.17 15.30
CA GLU A 31 -12.20 -13.01 16.00
C GLU A 31 -11.54 -12.25 17.16
N SER A 32 -11.06 -11.03 16.93
CA SER A 32 -10.42 -10.21 17.98
C SER A 32 -11.41 -9.42 18.84
N GLY A 33 -12.66 -9.28 18.39
CA GLY A 33 -13.70 -8.51 19.08
C GLY A 33 -13.60 -6.99 18.89
N PHE A 34 -12.62 -6.48 18.12
CA PHE A 34 -12.44 -5.03 17.95
C PHE A 34 -13.65 -4.39 17.30
N THR A 35 -14.08 -3.29 17.90
CA THR A 35 -15.23 -2.50 17.51
C THR A 35 -14.84 -1.30 16.65
N LYS A 36 -15.86 -0.62 16.13
CA LYS A 36 -15.69 0.64 15.42
C LYS A 36 -15.05 1.72 16.29
N LEU A 37 -15.38 1.75 17.58
CA LEU A 37 -14.78 2.71 18.51
C LEU A 37 -13.30 2.40 18.78
N ASP A 38 -12.93 1.12 18.86
CA ASP A 38 -11.53 0.72 19.05
C ASP A 38 -10.68 1.18 17.85
N LEU A 39 -11.17 0.95 16.63
CA LEU A 39 -10.52 1.45 15.42
C LEU A 39 -10.42 2.98 15.40
N ALA A 40 -11.47 3.69 15.83
CA ALA A 40 -11.44 5.14 15.89
C ALA A 40 -10.38 5.64 16.90
N THR A 41 -10.31 5.01 18.07
CA THR A 41 -9.30 5.29 19.11
C THR A 41 -7.88 5.00 18.61
N TYR A 42 -7.69 3.88 17.91
CA TYR A 42 -6.42 3.55 17.25
C TYR A 42 -5.98 4.66 16.29
N MET A 43 -6.88 5.14 15.43
CA MET A 43 -6.55 6.23 14.50
C MET A 43 -6.22 7.55 15.20
N VAL A 44 -6.76 7.81 16.39
CA VAL A 44 -6.32 8.96 17.21
C VAL A 44 -4.88 8.74 17.68
N ALA A 45 -4.56 7.55 18.21
CA ALA A 45 -3.26 7.24 18.78
C ALA A 45 -2.13 7.27 17.75
N VAL A 46 -2.35 6.72 16.55
CA VAL A 46 -1.34 6.72 15.46
C VAL A 46 -1.44 7.92 14.53
N GLY A 47 -2.40 8.82 14.76
CA GLY A 47 -2.83 9.82 13.79
C GLY A 47 -1.72 10.72 13.26
N GLY A 48 -0.78 11.14 14.10
CA GLY A 48 0.37 11.94 13.70
C GLY A 48 1.26 11.22 12.68
N ALA A 49 1.69 9.99 13.00
CA ALA A 49 2.53 9.17 12.13
C ALA A 49 1.78 8.73 10.87
N PHE A 50 0.48 8.40 10.98
CA PHE A 50 -0.37 8.10 9.84
C PHE A 50 -0.43 9.28 8.86
N VAL A 51 -0.65 10.51 9.35
CA VAL A 51 -0.71 11.70 8.49
C VAL A 51 0.66 12.04 7.91
N ALA A 52 1.75 11.91 8.68
CA ALA A 52 3.09 12.14 8.16
C ALA A 52 3.42 11.23 6.96
N ALA A 53 3.06 9.95 7.04
CA ALA A 53 3.36 8.99 5.98
C ALA A 53 2.37 9.03 4.79
N ASN A 54 1.10 9.36 5.03
CA ASN A 54 0.03 9.19 4.05
C ASN A 54 -0.74 10.48 3.69
N GLY A 55 -0.52 11.58 4.41
CA GLY A 55 -1.21 12.85 4.20
C GLY A 55 -0.76 13.56 2.93
N ASP A 56 -1.52 14.57 2.52
CA ASP A 56 -1.33 15.29 1.25
C ASP A 56 -1.35 14.38 0.00
N ARG A 57 -2.00 13.22 0.10
CA ARG A 57 -2.11 12.25 -1.00
C ARG A 57 -3.58 11.95 -1.30
N PRO A 58 -3.98 11.93 -2.58
CA PRO A 58 -5.24 11.32 -2.97
C PRO A 58 -5.28 9.88 -2.47
N LEU A 59 -6.42 9.44 -1.94
CA LEU A 59 -6.52 8.08 -1.42
C LEU A 59 -7.87 7.42 -1.67
N SER A 60 -7.81 6.09 -1.84
CA SER A 60 -8.99 5.24 -1.87
C SER A 60 -9.27 4.68 -0.48
N LEU A 61 -10.53 4.75 -0.06
CA LEU A 61 -11.00 4.18 1.20
C LEU A 61 -11.64 2.81 0.95
N GLN A 62 -11.12 1.75 1.57
CA GLN A 62 -11.76 0.43 1.56
C GLN A 62 -12.70 0.33 2.78
N ARG A 63 -14.00 0.22 2.50
CA ARG A 63 -15.07 0.37 3.50
C ARG A 63 -15.80 -0.94 3.73
N PHE A 64 -16.13 -1.19 5.00
CA PHE A 64 -16.70 -2.44 5.51
C PHE A 64 -17.90 -2.13 6.43
N PRO A 65 -19.09 -1.78 5.88
CA PRO A 65 -20.24 -1.40 6.70
C PRO A 65 -20.71 -2.46 7.69
N GLY A 66 -20.49 -3.74 7.36
CA GLY A 66 -20.85 -4.90 8.19
C GLY A 66 -19.67 -5.51 8.96
N GLY A 67 -18.49 -4.88 8.98
CA GLY A 67 -17.25 -5.51 9.45
C GLY A 67 -16.57 -6.34 8.35
N ILE A 68 -15.44 -6.96 8.68
CA ILE A 68 -14.55 -7.60 7.69
C ILE A 68 -15.16 -8.80 6.98
N ASP A 69 -16.13 -9.47 7.59
CA ASP A 69 -16.85 -10.62 7.02
C ASP A 69 -18.07 -10.21 6.16
N GLY A 70 -18.35 -8.91 6.09
CA GLY A 70 -19.47 -8.33 5.36
C GLY A 70 -19.13 -7.86 3.96
N GLU A 71 -20.02 -7.04 3.39
CA GLU A 71 -19.76 -6.37 2.12
C GLU A 71 -18.59 -5.39 2.25
N GLN A 72 -17.75 -5.35 1.22
CA GLN A 72 -16.69 -4.38 1.07
C GLN A 72 -16.82 -3.60 -0.24
N PHE A 73 -16.41 -2.34 -0.23
CA PHE A 73 -16.29 -1.54 -1.44
C PHE A 73 -15.21 -0.47 -1.32
N PHE A 74 -14.69 -0.04 -2.48
CA PHE A 74 -13.77 1.08 -2.57
C PHE A 74 -14.54 2.38 -2.80
N SER A 75 -14.27 3.38 -1.96
CA SER A 75 -14.80 4.73 -2.09
C SER A 75 -13.66 5.66 -2.48
N LYS A 76 -13.75 6.20 -3.69
CA LYS A 76 -12.80 7.19 -4.22
C LYS A 76 -13.36 8.61 -4.10
N ASN A 77 -14.66 8.77 -4.37
CA ASN A 77 -15.31 10.07 -4.33
C ASN A 77 -15.64 10.50 -2.88
N PRO A 78 -15.52 11.80 -2.58
CA PRO A 78 -16.02 12.39 -1.34
C PRO A 78 -17.53 12.15 -1.18
N PRO A 79 -18.01 11.65 -0.03
CA PRO A 79 -19.44 11.58 0.25
C PRO A 79 -20.02 12.98 0.46
N LYS A 80 -21.31 13.15 0.15
CA LYS A 80 -22.04 14.38 0.54
C LYS A 80 -21.99 14.55 2.06
N GLY A 81 -21.65 15.76 2.51
CA GLY A 81 -21.54 16.07 3.94
C GLY A 81 -20.20 15.68 4.57
N ALA A 82 -19.13 15.60 3.78
CA ALA A 82 -17.77 15.61 4.31
C ALA A 82 -17.57 16.88 5.18
N PRO A 83 -16.89 16.77 6.34
CA PRO A 83 -16.50 17.94 7.14
C PRO A 83 -15.65 18.91 6.34
N ASP A 84 -15.66 20.18 6.72
CA ASP A 84 -14.90 21.26 6.08
C ASP A 84 -13.38 21.05 6.09
N TYR A 85 -12.88 20.35 7.11
CA TYR A 85 -11.48 19.94 7.24
C TYR A 85 -11.08 18.72 6.41
N VAL A 86 -12.01 18.12 5.66
CA VAL A 86 -11.72 17.03 4.72
C VAL A 86 -11.80 17.55 3.30
N ARG A 87 -10.64 17.84 2.70
CA ARG A 87 -10.58 18.30 1.31
C ARG A 87 -10.58 17.15 0.30
N ASP A 88 -10.77 17.51 -0.96
CA ASP A 88 -10.61 16.64 -2.10
C ASP A 88 -9.73 17.28 -3.18
N VAL A 89 -9.27 16.46 -4.12
CA VAL A 89 -8.53 16.91 -5.29
C VAL A 89 -8.95 16.13 -6.53
N MET A 90 -9.00 16.80 -7.68
CA MET A 90 -9.28 16.15 -8.95
C MET A 90 -8.06 15.35 -9.42
N VAL A 91 -8.23 14.03 -9.58
CA VAL A 91 -7.17 13.16 -10.13
C VAL A 91 -7.59 12.58 -11.48
N VAL A 92 -6.60 12.30 -12.33
CA VAL A 92 -6.79 11.60 -13.61
C VAL A 92 -6.53 10.11 -13.42
N TYR A 93 -7.42 9.26 -13.92
CA TYR A 93 -7.30 7.81 -13.85
C TYR A 93 -6.64 7.24 -15.11
N PRO A 94 -6.18 5.98 -15.10
CA PRO A 94 -5.67 5.33 -16.32
C PRO A 94 -6.65 5.39 -17.50
N SER A 95 -7.96 5.40 -17.23
CA SER A 95 -9.01 5.56 -18.24
C SER A 95 -9.12 6.96 -18.87
N ALA A 96 -8.23 7.89 -18.51
CA ALA A 96 -8.26 9.33 -18.84
C ALA A 96 -9.45 10.11 -18.27
N ARG A 97 -10.33 9.47 -17.47
CA ARG A 97 -11.38 10.16 -16.72
C ARG A 97 -10.79 10.88 -15.52
N SER A 98 -11.42 11.97 -15.10
CA SER A 98 -11.07 12.67 -13.88
C SER A 98 -12.20 12.55 -12.84
N HIS A 99 -11.85 12.28 -11.59
CA HIS A 99 -12.80 12.30 -10.47
C HIS A 99 -12.14 12.91 -9.22
N PRO A 100 -12.91 13.55 -8.33
CA PRO A 100 -12.39 13.99 -7.05
C PRO A 100 -12.01 12.79 -6.19
N GLN A 101 -10.88 12.88 -5.49
CA GLN A 101 -10.46 11.95 -4.46
C GLN A 101 -10.22 12.69 -3.15
N LEU A 102 -10.60 12.03 -2.05
CA LEU A 102 -10.36 12.54 -0.71
C LEU A 102 -8.86 12.62 -0.42
N VAL A 103 -8.49 13.61 0.39
CA VAL A 103 -7.16 13.75 0.99
C VAL A 103 -7.31 13.81 2.51
N ILE A 104 -6.41 13.18 3.24
CA ILE A 104 -6.43 13.09 4.71
C ILE A 104 -5.20 13.82 5.25
N ASP A 105 -5.34 15.11 5.54
CA ASP A 105 -4.22 15.95 6.02
C ASP A 105 -4.13 16.07 7.54
N GLU A 106 -5.07 15.46 8.27
CA GLU A 106 -5.09 15.52 9.72
C GLU A 106 -5.75 14.28 10.35
N PRO A 107 -5.43 13.96 11.61
CA PRO A 107 -5.93 12.75 12.27
C PRO A 107 -7.46 12.68 12.33
N ALA A 108 -8.14 13.81 12.54
CA ALA A 108 -9.59 13.87 12.63
C ALA A 108 -10.28 13.47 11.32
N ALA A 109 -9.65 13.72 10.16
CA ALA A 109 -10.13 13.24 8.87
C ALA A 109 -10.02 11.72 8.74
N ALA A 110 -8.94 11.12 9.25
CA ALA A 110 -8.78 9.66 9.27
C ALA A 110 -9.82 8.98 10.18
N VAL A 111 -10.06 9.56 11.36
CA VAL A 111 -11.11 9.15 12.28
C VAL A 111 -12.51 9.29 11.67
N TRP A 112 -12.77 10.38 10.95
CA TRP A 112 -14.01 10.56 10.20
C TRP A 112 -14.18 9.48 9.11
N ALA A 113 -13.10 9.09 8.43
CA ALA A 113 -13.16 7.98 7.47
C ALA A 113 -13.53 6.65 8.15
N VAL A 114 -13.08 6.40 9.38
CA VAL A 114 -13.54 5.26 10.22
C VAL A 114 -15.02 5.38 10.57
N GLN A 115 -15.52 6.58 10.88
CA GLN A 115 -16.96 6.82 11.04
C GLN A 115 -17.74 6.40 9.77
N MET A 116 -17.15 6.59 8.60
CA MET A 116 -17.67 6.12 7.32
C MET A 116 -17.43 4.63 7.05
N ASN A 117 -16.99 3.85 8.04
CA ASN A 117 -16.70 2.41 7.96
C ASN A 117 -15.44 2.06 7.16
N THR A 118 -14.49 3.00 6.99
CA THR A 118 -13.19 2.67 6.40
C THR A 118 -12.38 1.82 7.37
N ILE A 119 -11.77 0.75 6.85
CA ILE A 119 -10.77 -0.04 7.58
C ILE A 119 -9.39 0.12 6.95
N VAL A 120 -9.30 0.10 5.61
CA VAL A 120 -8.01 0.16 4.89
C VAL A 120 -7.93 1.45 4.08
N PHE A 121 -6.79 2.12 4.18
CA PHE A 121 -6.47 3.36 3.49
C PHE A 121 -5.42 3.09 2.41
N HIS A 122 -5.69 3.55 1.20
CA HIS A 122 -4.81 3.33 0.04
C HIS A 122 -4.38 4.67 -0.58
N PRO A 123 -3.33 5.31 -0.03
CA PRO A 123 -2.81 6.56 -0.57
C PRO A 123 -2.06 6.35 -1.88
N TRP A 124 -2.15 7.32 -2.77
CA TRP A 124 -1.37 7.39 -4.00
C TRP A 124 0.11 7.61 -3.70
N PRO A 125 1.03 7.21 -4.61
CA PRO A 125 2.47 7.50 -4.49
C PRO A 125 2.84 8.93 -4.88
N SER A 126 1.87 9.76 -5.24
CA SER A 126 2.01 11.17 -5.61
C SER A 126 1.22 12.06 -4.65
N ARG A 127 1.59 13.34 -4.59
CA ARG A 127 0.92 14.34 -3.75
C ARG A 127 -0.31 14.92 -4.43
N ALA A 128 -1.18 15.56 -3.67
CA ALA A 128 -2.46 16.05 -4.15
C ALA A 128 -2.29 17.10 -5.27
N GLU A 129 -1.38 18.06 -5.09
CA GLU A 129 -1.18 19.15 -6.07
C GLU A 129 -0.40 18.72 -7.32
N ASP A 130 0.32 17.60 -7.24
CA ASP A 130 1.03 17.00 -8.37
C ASP A 130 0.76 15.49 -8.42
N SER A 131 -0.49 15.14 -8.71
CA SER A 131 -0.93 13.75 -8.65
C SER A 131 -0.38 12.87 -9.77
N ASP A 132 0.26 13.46 -10.79
CA ASP A 132 0.77 12.76 -11.98
C ASP A 132 2.22 12.31 -11.82
N ASN A 133 3.00 12.98 -10.97
CA ASN A 133 4.41 12.68 -10.71
C ASN A 133 4.60 12.09 -9.30
N PRO A 134 4.85 10.77 -9.16
CA PRO A 134 5.11 10.16 -7.86
C PRO A 134 6.34 10.75 -7.16
N ASP A 135 6.21 11.01 -5.85
CA ASP A 135 7.34 11.32 -4.96
C ASP A 135 7.79 10.09 -4.14
N GLN A 136 7.18 8.93 -4.41
CA GLN A 136 7.52 7.65 -3.80
C GLN A 136 7.66 6.55 -4.85
N LEU A 137 8.83 5.92 -4.90
CA LEU A 137 9.01 4.61 -5.52
C LEU A 137 8.53 3.55 -4.52
N ARG A 138 7.67 2.63 -4.97
CA ARG A 138 7.07 1.58 -4.12
C ARG A 138 7.22 0.21 -4.78
N ILE A 139 7.74 -0.75 -4.02
CA ILE A 139 7.94 -2.13 -4.47
C ILE A 139 7.28 -3.07 -3.45
N ASP A 140 6.47 -4.00 -3.96
CA ASP A 140 5.76 -5.00 -3.18
C ASP A 140 6.43 -6.36 -3.36
N LEU A 141 6.88 -6.94 -2.25
CA LEU A 141 7.46 -8.27 -2.18
C LEU A 141 6.36 -9.22 -1.68
N ASP A 142 5.78 -10.00 -2.59
CA ASP A 142 4.64 -10.89 -2.34
C ASP A 142 5.08 -12.36 -2.34
N PRO A 143 5.21 -12.99 -1.15
CA PRO A 143 5.47 -14.43 -1.05
C PRO A 143 4.38 -15.25 -1.74
N GLN A 144 4.77 -16.05 -2.73
CA GLN A 144 3.86 -16.95 -3.45
C GLN A 144 3.62 -18.24 -2.63
N PRO A 145 2.62 -19.07 -2.98
CA PRO A 145 2.41 -20.34 -2.30
C PRO A 145 3.70 -21.17 -2.22
N GLY A 146 4.03 -21.66 -1.02
CA GLY A 146 5.31 -22.32 -0.73
C GLY A 146 6.37 -21.39 -0.12
N THR A 147 6.12 -20.08 -0.08
CA THR A 147 6.96 -19.08 0.59
C THR A 147 6.15 -18.22 1.56
N ASP A 148 6.82 -17.56 2.49
CA ASP A 148 6.20 -16.68 3.49
C ASP A 148 7.03 -15.41 3.80
N PHE A 149 6.76 -14.81 4.96
CA PHE A 149 7.42 -13.59 5.39
C PHE A 149 8.93 -13.76 5.54
N ASP A 150 9.39 -14.91 6.04
CA ASP A 150 10.81 -15.18 6.28
C ASP A 150 11.57 -15.28 4.96
N ASP A 151 10.91 -15.71 3.87
CA ASP A 151 11.47 -15.67 2.51
C ASP A 151 11.52 -14.25 1.93
N ALA A 152 10.60 -13.37 2.33
CA ALA A 152 10.59 -11.98 1.89
C ALA A 152 11.70 -11.13 2.53
N VAL A 153 12.11 -11.43 3.76
CA VAL A 153 13.17 -10.71 4.49
C VAL A 153 14.50 -10.64 3.72
N PRO A 154 15.11 -11.76 3.27
CA PRO A 154 16.36 -11.71 2.52
C PRO A 154 16.18 -11.03 1.15
N ALA A 155 15.01 -11.17 0.50
CA ALA A 155 14.70 -10.44 -0.73
C ALA A 155 14.63 -8.93 -0.48
N ALA A 156 14.08 -8.49 0.65
CA ALA A 156 14.01 -7.08 1.03
C ALA A 156 15.40 -6.50 1.35
N ALA A 157 16.25 -7.26 2.06
CA ALA A 157 17.63 -6.86 2.32
C ALA A 157 18.44 -6.68 1.02
N ALA A 158 18.34 -7.63 0.09
CA ALA A 158 18.97 -7.50 -1.22
C ALA A 158 18.37 -6.35 -2.04
N LEU A 159 17.06 -6.11 -1.97
CA LEU A 159 16.43 -4.97 -2.63
C LEU A 159 16.91 -3.63 -2.06
N ARG A 160 17.15 -3.54 -0.74
CA ARG A 160 17.75 -2.37 -0.10
C ARG A 160 19.11 -2.04 -0.72
N GLU A 161 19.96 -3.06 -0.94
CA GLU A 161 21.26 -2.90 -1.60
C GLU A 161 21.12 -2.44 -3.05
N VAL A 162 20.20 -3.04 -3.81
CA VAL A 162 19.90 -2.65 -5.19
C VAL A 162 19.48 -1.18 -5.27
N LEU A 163 18.60 -0.74 -4.37
CA LEU A 163 18.15 0.66 -4.32
C LEU A 163 19.29 1.60 -3.87
N ALA A 164 20.11 1.19 -2.91
CA ALA A 164 21.26 1.97 -2.46
C ALA A 164 22.30 2.17 -3.58
N GLU A 165 22.57 1.15 -4.40
CA GLU A 165 23.43 1.25 -5.58
C GLU A 165 22.86 2.20 -6.65
N ALA A 166 21.53 2.32 -6.72
CA ALA A 166 20.84 3.30 -7.55
C ALA A 166 20.82 4.72 -6.92
N GLY A 167 21.39 4.91 -5.73
CA GLY A 167 21.40 6.18 -5.01
C GLY A 167 20.09 6.49 -4.28
N LEU A 168 19.25 5.49 -4.02
CA LEU A 168 17.97 5.62 -3.34
C LEU A 168 18.05 5.07 -1.91
N GLU A 169 17.58 5.88 -0.96
CA GLU A 169 17.42 5.44 0.43
C GLU A 169 16.10 4.69 0.59
N ALA A 170 16.19 3.42 0.97
CA ALA A 170 15.03 2.56 1.11
C ALA A 170 14.46 2.60 2.54
N TYR A 171 13.15 2.54 2.62
CA TYR A 171 12.33 2.43 3.82
C TYR A 171 11.46 1.17 3.70
N ILE A 172 11.10 0.56 4.82
CA ILE A 172 10.34 -0.70 4.78
C ILE A 172 9.20 -0.71 5.78
N LYS A 173 8.14 -1.43 5.41
CA LYS A 173 7.03 -1.76 6.30
C LYS A 173 6.52 -3.16 6.03
N THR A 174 5.94 -3.78 7.07
CA THR A 174 5.11 -4.96 6.87
C THR A 174 3.87 -4.59 6.06
N SER A 175 3.41 -5.50 5.19
CA SER A 175 2.14 -5.28 4.50
C SER A 175 0.94 -5.37 5.45
N GLY A 176 1.09 -6.04 6.59
CA GLY A 176 -0.02 -6.50 7.44
C GLY A 176 -0.75 -7.72 6.85
N ASN A 177 -0.17 -8.38 5.85
CA ASN A 177 -0.59 -9.67 5.32
C ASN A 177 0.62 -10.63 5.34
N ARG A 178 1.07 -11.13 4.18
CA ARG A 178 2.21 -12.05 4.08
C ARG A 178 3.51 -11.39 3.60
N GLY A 179 3.41 -10.26 2.90
CA GLY A 179 4.54 -9.62 2.22
C GLY A 179 5.11 -8.40 2.93
N LEU A 180 6.11 -7.81 2.28
CA LEU A 180 6.82 -6.59 2.68
C LEU A 180 6.65 -5.52 1.59
N HIS A 181 6.52 -4.27 1.98
CA HIS A 181 6.59 -3.16 1.03
C HIS A 181 7.83 -2.33 1.29
N VAL A 182 8.62 -2.12 0.23
CA VAL A 182 9.82 -1.28 0.23
C VAL A 182 9.52 0.02 -0.50
N PHE A 183 9.89 1.13 0.12
CA PHE A 183 9.63 2.49 -0.34
C PHE A 183 10.97 3.21 -0.52
N ALA A 184 11.03 4.16 -1.45
CA ALA A 184 12.11 5.15 -1.50
C ALA A 184 11.52 6.52 -1.88
N PRO A 185 11.84 7.60 -1.17
CA PRO A 185 11.45 8.94 -1.59
C PRO A 185 12.21 9.32 -2.87
N ILE A 186 11.49 9.86 -3.84
CA ILE A 186 12.05 10.25 -5.15
C ILE A 186 11.64 11.68 -5.52
N GLU A 187 12.43 12.32 -6.37
CA GLU A 187 12.07 13.61 -6.95
C GLU A 187 10.80 13.48 -7.82
N PRO A 188 9.73 14.27 -7.59
CA PRO A 188 8.47 14.18 -8.34
C PRO A 188 8.58 14.88 -9.70
N VAL A 189 9.50 14.43 -10.54
CA VAL A 189 9.79 15.01 -11.87
C VAL A 189 9.55 14.04 -13.02
N ARG A 190 9.01 12.85 -12.70
CA ARG A 190 8.78 11.74 -13.62
C ARG A 190 7.36 11.22 -13.44
N GLU A 191 6.67 10.96 -14.54
CA GLU A 191 5.34 10.37 -14.50
C GLU A 191 5.38 8.87 -14.13
N PHE A 192 4.22 8.30 -13.78
CA PHE A 192 4.05 6.89 -13.41
C PHE A 192 4.72 5.89 -14.36
N GLN A 193 4.76 6.14 -15.67
CA GLN A 193 5.34 5.19 -16.61
C GLN A 193 6.86 5.07 -16.42
N ASP A 194 7.56 6.19 -16.26
CA ASP A 194 9.00 6.22 -16.00
C ASP A 194 9.31 5.60 -14.62
N VAL A 195 8.52 5.93 -13.59
CA VAL A 195 8.67 5.34 -12.25
C VAL A 195 8.46 3.83 -12.30
N ARG A 196 7.50 3.34 -13.09
CA ARG A 196 7.28 1.91 -13.29
C ARG A 196 8.46 1.25 -14.01
N HIS A 197 9.06 1.89 -15.02
CA HIS A 197 10.26 1.37 -15.68
C HIS A 197 11.45 1.26 -14.71
N ALA A 198 11.62 2.24 -13.84
CA ALA A 198 12.61 2.18 -12.76
C ALA A 198 12.35 1.01 -11.80
N VAL A 199 11.08 0.78 -11.41
CA VAL A 199 10.69 -0.38 -10.58
C VAL A 199 10.97 -1.71 -11.29
N ILE A 200 10.69 -1.82 -12.59
CA ILE A 200 11.00 -3.03 -13.37
C ILE A 200 12.51 -3.28 -13.40
N ALA A 201 13.32 -2.25 -13.61
CA ALA A 201 14.77 -2.38 -13.63
C ALA A 201 15.32 -2.87 -12.27
N ALA A 202 14.82 -2.31 -11.16
CA ALA A 202 15.16 -2.75 -9.81
C ALA A 202 14.71 -4.21 -9.57
N ALA A 203 13.50 -4.57 -9.98
CA ALA A 203 12.96 -5.92 -9.83
C ALA A 203 13.76 -6.97 -10.61
N ARG A 204 14.18 -6.65 -11.84
CA ARG A 204 15.04 -7.52 -12.65
C ARG A 204 16.45 -7.64 -12.09
N GLU A 205 17.00 -6.55 -11.57
CA GLU A 205 18.29 -6.59 -10.88
C GLU A 205 18.23 -7.51 -9.67
N LEU A 206 17.18 -7.40 -8.85
CA LEU A 206 16.94 -8.29 -7.72
C LEU A 206 16.80 -9.76 -8.16
N GLU A 207 15.97 -10.04 -9.16
CA GLU A 207 15.79 -11.39 -9.70
C GLU A 207 17.10 -11.96 -10.26
N ARG A 208 17.94 -11.14 -10.92
CA ARG A 208 19.26 -11.58 -11.42
C ARG A 208 20.21 -11.95 -10.28
N ARG A 209 20.13 -11.28 -9.12
CA ARG A 209 20.94 -11.58 -7.92
C ARG A 209 20.40 -12.77 -7.13
N MET A 210 19.08 -12.97 -7.13
CA MET A 210 18.40 -14.00 -6.35
C MET A 210 17.49 -14.89 -7.23
N PRO A 211 18.00 -15.53 -8.30
CA PRO A 211 17.15 -16.17 -9.31
C PRO A 211 16.41 -17.41 -8.79
N GLN A 212 16.82 -17.95 -7.64
CA GLN A 212 16.16 -19.10 -7.01
C GLN A 212 15.07 -18.66 -6.02
N GLN A 213 15.13 -17.43 -5.49
CA GLN A 213 14.24 -16.93 -4.43
C GLN A 213 13.25 -15.87 -4.93
N VAL A 214 13.60 -15.13 -5.99
CA VAL A 214 12.82 -13.99 -6.48
C VAL A 214 12.38 -14.22 -7.91
N THR A 215 11.20 -13.71 -8.27
CA THR A 215 10.70 -13.73 -9.64
C THR A 215 9.96 -12.47 -10.06
N THR A 216 10.09 -12.11 -11.35
CA THR A 216 9.25 -11.09 -12.01
C THR A 216 8.22 -11.70 -12.98
N SER A 217 8.05 -13.02 -12.98
CA SER A 217 7.10 -13.72 -13.84
C SER A 217 5.66 -13.30 -13.56
N TRP A 218 5.02 -12.70 -14.57
CA TRP A 218 3.64 -12.22 -14.44
C TRP A 218 2.64 -13.36 -14.21
N TRP A 219 2.84 -14.48 -14.91
CA TRP A 219 1.99 -15.67 -14.83
C TRP A 219 2.22 -16.45 -13.54
N LYS A 220 1.15 -16.70 -12.78
CA LYS A 220 1.26 -17.36 -11.47
C LYS A 220 1.88 -18.76 -11.56
N GLU A 221 1.58 -19.48 -12.63
CA GLU A 221 2.11 -20.81 -12.92
C GLU A 221 3.63 -20.84 -13.19
N GLU A 222 4.23 -19.69 -13.52
CA GLU A 222 5.67 -19.56 -13.80
C GLU A 222 6.46 -19.06 -12.59
N ARG A 223 5.78 -18.68 -11.50
CA ARG A 223 6.44 -18.10 -10.32
C ARG A 223 7.17 -19.13 -9.47
N GLY A 224 6.59 -20.34 -9.35
CA GLY A 224 7.07 -21.36 -8.42
C GLY A 224 7.01 -20.89 -6.96
N GLU A 225 7.84 -21.52 -6.11
CA GLU A 225 7.98 -21.18 -4.69
C GLU A 225 9.01 -20.06 -4.53
N LYS A 226 8.62 -18.84 -4.94
CA LYS A 226 9.46 -17.65 -4.92
C LYS A 226 8.70 -16.43 -4.42
N VAL A 227 9.43 -15.42 -3.97
CA VAL A 227 8.90 -14.08 -3.73
C VAL A 227 8.69 -13.38 -5.07
N PHE A 228 7.44 -12.99 -5.35
CA PHE A 228 7.11 -12.21 -6.53
C PHE A 228 7.32 -10.73 -6.25
N VAL A 229 8.06 -10.05 -7.13
CA VAL A 229 8.18 -8.59 -7.10
C VAL A 229 7.04 -8.00 -7.93
N ASP A 230 6.00 -7.48 -7.27
CA ASP A 230 4.86 -6.92 -7.97
C ASP A 230 5.16 -5.51 -8.49
N PHE A 231 5.85 -5.48 -9.62
CA PHE A 231 6.16 -4.26 -10.37
C PHE A 231 4.91 -3.50 -10.84
N ASN A 232 3.74 -4.14 -10.89
CA ASN A 232 2.52 -3.47 -11.32
C ASN A 232 1.93 -2.56 -10.25
N GLN A 233 2.39 -2.64 -9.00
CA GLN A 233 2.02 -1.67 -7.95
C GLN A 233 2.52 -0.25 -8.25
N ALA A 234 3.50 -0.10 -9.14
CA ALA A 234 3.97 1.21 -9.62
C ALA A 234 3.04 1.85 -10.68
N ASN A 235 2.02 1.14 -11.15
CA ASN A 235 1.04 1.75 -12.04
C ASN A 235 0.16 2.77 -11.29
N ARG A 236 -0.37 3.72 -12.05
CA ARG A 236 -1.40 4.64 -11.57
C ARG A 236 -2.64 3.88 -11.10
N ASP A 237 -3.28 4.39 -10.04
CA ASP A 237 -4.54 3.85 -9.48
C ASP A 237 -4.44 2.39 -8.98
N ARG A 238 -3.29 2.01 -8.42
CA ARG A 238 -3.11 0.71 -7.75
C ARG A 238 -3.22 0.84 -6.23
N THR A 239 -3.84 -0.15 -5.62
CA THR A 239 -4.12 -0.14 -4.18
C THR A 239 -2.97 -0.77 -3.41
N MET A 240 -2.32 0.04 -2.59
CA MET A 240 -1.35 -0.40 -1.59
C MET A 240 -1.78 0.16 -0.24
N ALA A 241 -1.87 -0.69 0.79
CA ALA A 241 -2.21 -0.20 2.13
C ALA A 241 -1.14 0.79 2.61
N GLY A 242 -1.57 1.95 3.10
CA GLY A 242 -0.70 2.99 3.65
C GLY A 242 -0.02 2.54 4.94
N ALA A 243 1.05 3.24 5.34
CA ALA A 243 1.69 3.03 6.64
C ALA A 243 0.67 3.30 7.76
N TYR A 244 0.69 2.49 8.82
CA TYR A 244 -0.27 2.51 9.93
C TYR A 244 -1.74 2.24 9.52
N SER A 245 -2.01 1.87 8.27
CA SER A 245 -3.35 1.43 7.87
C SER A 245 -3.61 0.02 8.44
N PRO A 246 -4.75 -0.19 9.12
CA PRO A 246 -5.22 -1.54 9.42
C PRO A 246 -5.51 -2.33 8.14
N ARG A 247 -5.63 -3.65 8.29
CA ARG A 247 -6.04 -4.59 7.26
C ARG A 247 -7.31 -5.31 7.67
N ALA A 248 -8.15 -5.63 6.69
CA ALA A 248 -9.37 -6.41 6.89
C ALA A 248 -9.06 -7.92 6.96
N LEU A 249 -8.27 -8.32 7.95
CA LEU A 249 -7.94 -9.72 8.27
C LEU A 249 -8.31 -10.03 9.72
N PRO A 250 -8.58 -11.30 10.08
CA PRO A 250 -9.27 -11.65 11.34
C PRO A 250 -8.66 -11.09 12.63
N HIS A 251 -7.34 -11.00 12.73
CA HIS A 251 -6.62 -10.50 13.90
C HIS A 251 -6.33 -8.99 13.87
N ALA A 252 -6.97 -8.24 12.98
CA ALA A 252 -6.80 -6.79 12.78
C ALA A 252 -5.33 -6.32 12.64
N PRO A 253 -4.55 -6.91 11.73
CA PRO A 253 -3.17 -6.51 11.54
C PRO A 253 -3.05 -5.11 10.93
N VAL A 254 -1.88 -4.51 11.11
CA VAL A 254 -1.54 -3.17 10.62
C VAL A 254 -0.36 -3.25 9.66
N SER A 255 -0.42 -2.50 8.56
CA SER A 255 0.75 -2.28 7.72
C SER A 255 1.72 -1.34 8.42
N THR A 256 2.78 -1.89 9.01
CA THR A 256 3.53 -1.19 10.07
C THR A 256 4.95 -0.88 9.61
N PRO A 257 5.36 0.40 9.58
CA PRO A 257 6.75 0.80 9.44
C PRO A 257 7.66 0.11 10.46
N VAL A 258 8.81 -0.34 9.98
CA VAL A 258 9.86 -0.93 10.82
C VAL A 258 11.21 -0.41 10.35
N THR A 259 12.18 -0.40 11.24
CA THR A 259 13.58 -0.16 10.90
C THR A 259 14.17 -1.36 10.18
N TRP A 260 15.24 -1.15 9.41
CA TRP A 260 15.95 -2.27 8.78
C TRP A 260 16.62 -3.19 9.80
N ASP A 261 17.09 -2.64 10.92
CA ASP A 261 17.83 -3.38 11.94
C ASP A 261 16.93 -4.37 12.70
N GLU A 262 15.63 -4.07 12.84
CA GLU A 262 14.70 -4.97 13.52
C GLU A 262 14.02 -5.98 12.59
N LEU A 263 14.08 -5.79 11.26
CA LEU A 263 13.30 -6.54 10.27
C LEU A 263 13.42 -8.07 10.43
N GLU A 264 14.65 -8.57 10.66
CA GLU A 264 14.92 -10.01 10.81
C GLU A 264 14.31 -10.63 12.07
N SER A 265 13.95 -9.80 13.05
CA SER A 265 13.43 -10.22 14.36
C SER A 265 11.95 -9.95 14.56
N VAL A 266 11.31 -9.28 13.59
CA VAL A 266 9.91 -8.89 13.66
C VAL A 266 9.01 -10.08 13.37
N ASP A 267 8.06 -10.34 14.27
CA ASP A 267 6.86 -11.13 13.94
C ASP A 267 5.80 -10.19 13.36
N PRO A 268 5.46 -10.27 12.05
CA PRO A 268 4.47 -9.40 11.44
C PRO A 268 3.07 -9.56 12.05
N ARG A 269 2.75 -10.69 12.69
CA ARG A 269 1.47 -10.92 13.38
C ARG A 269 1.34 -10.14 14.68
N SER A 270 2.47 -9.68 15.24
CA SER A 270 2.49 -8.89 16.46
C SER A 270 1.98 -7.46 16.25
N PHE A 271 1.87 -6.99 15.00
CA PHE A 271 1.40 -5.65 14.68
C PHE A 271 -0.10 -5.61 14.42
N THR A 272 -0.87 -5.17 15.41
CA THR A 272 -2.32 -5.07 15.35
C THR A 272 -2.81 -3.69 15.76
N VAL A 273 -4.10 -3.45 15.55
CA VAL A 273 -4.82 -2.26 16.04
C VAL A 273 -4.64 -2.04 17.55
N GLU A 274 -4.36 -3.08 18.32
CA GLU A 274 -4.13 -2.98 19.77
C GLU A 274 -2.67 -2.68 20.13
N THR A 275 -1.71 -3.29 19.44
CA THR A 275 -0.29 -3.26 19.86
C THR A 275 0.53 -2.13 19.25
N VAL A 276 0.16 -1.65 18.05
CA VAL A 276 0.92 -0.62 17.34
C VAL A 276 0.94 0.74 18.07
N PRO A 277 -0.13 1.20 18.75
CA PRO A 277 -0.08 2.45 19.52
C PRO A 277 1.04 2.50 20.57
N ASP A 278 1.15 1.46 21.40
CA ASP A 278 2.16 1.40 22.47
C ASP A 278 3.56 1.30 21.86
N ARG A 279 3.73 0.48 20.82
CA ARG A 279 4.98 0.42 20.07
C ARG A 279 5.41 1.79 19.54
N LEU A 280 4.51 2.51 18.88
CA LEU A 280 4.81 3.82 18.31
C LEU A 280 5.23 4.82 19.40
N ALA A 281 4.58 4.78 20.57
CA ALA A 281 4.95 5.61 21.71
C ALA A 281 6.33 5.25 22.28
N ASP A 282 6.67 3.97 22.32
CA ASP A 282 7.92 3.47 22.90
C ASP A 282 9.13 3.64 21.96
N THR A 283 8.97 3.35 20.67
CA THR A 283 10.06 3.31 19.70
C THR A 283 10.19 4.55 18.84
N GLY A 284 9.14 5.40 18.79
CA GLY A 284 9.01 6.44 17.79
C GLY A 284 8.66 5.89 16.40
N ASP A 285 8.53 6.78 15.42
CA ASP A 285 8.19 6.46 14.03
C ASP A 285 9.45 6.11 13.21
N PRO A 286 9.59 4.85 12.72
CA PRO A 286 10.71 4.46 11.85
C PRO A 286 10.80 5.21 10.52
N TRP A 287 9.72 5.91 10.13
CA TRP A 287 9.61 6.69 8.89
C TRP A 287 9.56 8.20 9.19
N ALA A 288 9.96 8.66 10.38
CA ALA A 288 9.91 10.07 10.75
C ALA A 288 10.68 11.01 9.79
N ASP A 289 11.73 10.51 9.14
CA ASP A 289 12.54 11.23 8.16
C ASP A 289 12.22 10.85 6.70
N LEU A 290 11.12 10.12 6.46
CA LEU A 290 10.68 9.76 5.12
C LEU A 290 10.40 11.03 4.31
N GLY A 291 11.19 11.22 3.24
CA GLY A 291 11.04 12.36 2.33
C GLY A 291 12.05 13.48 2.55
N ASP A 292 12.91 13.40 3.58
CA ASP A 292 13.96 14.41 3.83
C ASP A 292 15.04 14.40 2.74
N ARG A 293 15.27 13.25 2.11
CA ARG A 293 16.34 13.02 1.12
C ARG A 293 15.79 12.31 -0.12
N PRO A 294 14.97 12.98 -0.96
CA PRO A 294 14.49 12.39 -2.20
C PRO A 294 15.67 12.13 -3.15
N GLY A 295 15.68 10.95 -3.77
CA GLY A 295 16.67 10.60 -4.79
C GLY A 295 16.15 10.69 -6.22
N SER A 296 17.05 10.66 -7.19
CA SER A 296 16.68 10.55 -8.62
C SER A 296 16.59 9.08 -9.03
N ILE A 297 15.60 8.74 -9.85
CA ILE A 297 15.46 7.40 -10.46
C ILE A 297 16.29 7.21 -11.73
N ASP A 298 17.12 8.19 -12.11
CA ASP A 298 17.85 8.17 -13.39
C ASP A 298 18.79 6.95 -13.53
N VAL A 299 19.40 6.49 -12.44
CA VAL A 299 20.24 5.27 -12.47
C VAL A 299 19.40 4.03 -12.81
N LEU A 300 18.22 3.90 -12.22
CA LEU A 300 17.29 2.82 -12.55
C LEU A 300 16.80 2.91 -14.01
N LEU A 301 16.59 4.13 -14.53
CA LEU A 301 16.24 4.33 -15.94
C LEU A 301 17.40 3.96 -16.89
N GLN A 302 18.66 4.15 -16.48
CA GLN A 302 19.80 3.64 -17.24
C GLN A 302 19.84 2.10 -17.24
N TRP A 303 19.52 1.46 -16.12
CA TRP A 303 19.41 0.00 -16.06
C TRP A 303 18.25 -0.54 -16.90
N TRP A 304 17.13 0.18 -16.92
CA TRP A 304 16.02 -0.09 -17.85
C TRP A 304 16.47 -0.02 -19.31
N GLN A 305 17.22 1.02 -19.69
CA GLN A 305 17.75 1.17 -21.04
C GLN A 305 18.73 0.04 -21.41
N ARG A 306 19.62 -0.36 -20.49
CA ARG A 306 20.48 -1.55 -20.64
C ARG A 306 19.66 -2.82 -20.88
N ASP A 307 18.58 -3.00 -20.14
CA ASP A 307 17.71 -4.16 -20.26
C ASP A 307 16.99 -4.16 -21.63
N LEU A 308 16.53 -3.00 -22.11
CA LEU A 308 15.97 -2.84 -23.46
C LEU A 308 16.97 -3.21 -24.56
N GLU A 309 18.22 -2.74 -24.46
CA GLU A 309 19.30 -3.07 -25.39
C GLU A 309 19.65 -4.56 -25.37
N SER A 310 19.40 -5.23 -24.25
CA SER A 310 19.55 -6.68 -24.07
C SER A 310 18.32 -7.48 -24.50
N GLY A 311 17.30 -6.83 -25.06
CA GLY A 311 16.06 -7.45 -25.55
C GLY A 311 14.99 -7.70 -24.47
N LEU A 312 15.17 -7.18 -23.25
CA LEU A 312 14.20 -7.29 -22.15
C LEU A 312 13.26 -6.07 -22.18
N GLY A 313 12.19 -6.20 -22.97
CA GLY A 313 11.18 -5.16 -23.19
C GLY A 313 10.25 -4.90 -22.00
N GLU A 314 9.07 -4.36 -22.28
CA GLU A 314 8.02 -4.11 -21.29
C GLU A 314 7.50 -5.41 -20.64
N LEU A 315 7.14 -5.34 -19.36
CA LEU A 315 6.43 -6.41 -18.65
C LEU A 315 4.90 -6.23 -18.76
N PRO A 316 4.10 -7.31 -18.68
CA PRO A 316 2.65 -7.22 -18.82
C PRO A 316 2.00 -6.27 -17.81
N PHE A 317 1.05 -5.47 -18.27
CA PHE A 317 0.17 -4.71 -17.39
C PHE A 317 -0.96 -5.60 -16.89
N PRO A 318 -1.61 -5.26 -15.76
CA PRO A 318 -2.72 -6.06 -15.29
C PRO A 318 -3.90 -6.00 -16.28
N PRO A 319 -4.75 -7.04 -16.36
CA PRO A 319 -5.71 -7.19 -17.47
C PRO A 319 -6.75 -6.07 -17.55
N ASP A 320 -7.05 -5.43 -16.41
CA ASP A 320 -7.97 -4.32 -16.23
C ASP A 320 -7.36 -2.95 -16.58
N TYR A 321 -6.04 -2.88 -16.81
CA TYR A 321 -5.35 -1.64 -17.16
C TYR A 321 -5.56 -1.30 -18.65
N PRO A 322 -5.60 -0.02 -19.04
CA PRO A 322 -5.57 0.38 -20.46
C PRO A 322 -4.38 -0.25 -21.20
N LYS A 323 -4.50 -0.43 -22.51
CA LYS A 323 -3.41 -0.96 -23.34
C LYS A 323 -2.29 0.08 -23.44
N MET A 324 -1.07 -0.32 -23.12
CA MET A 324 0.08 0.58 -23.09
C MET A 324 1.05 0.34 -24.27
N PRO A 325 1.82 1.37 -24.70
CA PRO A 325 2.88 1.19 -25.69
C PRO A 325 3.92 0.16 -25.25
N GLY A 326 4.35 -0.70 -26.17
CA GLY A 326 5.38 -1.71 -25.90
C GLY A 326 4.92 -2.93 -25.10
N GLU A 327 3.70 -2.94 -24.56
CA GLU A 327 3.16 -4.06 -23.77
C GLU A 327 3.13 -5.37 -24.60
N PRO A 328 3.64 -6.50 -24.04
CA PRO A 328 3.50 -7.81 -24.66
C PRO A 328 2.03 -8.16 -24.96
N PRO A 329 1.73 -9.01 -25.97
CA PRO A 329 0.36 -9.44 -26.20
C PRO A 329 -0.26 -10.01 -24.92
N ARG A 330 -1.39 -9.43 -24.49
CA ARG A 330 -2.21 -9.99 -23.42
C ARG A 330 -2.76 -11.32 -23.90
N VAL A 331 -2.07 -12.41 -23.61
CA VAL A 331 -2.62 -13.74 -23.78
C VAL A 331 -3.72 -13.88 -22.72
N GLN A 332 -4.87 -14.46 -23.07
CA GLN A 332 -5.80 -14.86 -22.00
C GLN A 332 -5.13 -15.99 -21.20
N PRO A 333 -5.24 -16.02 -19.86
CA PRO A 333 -4.83 -17.18 -19.10
C PRO A 333 -5.48 -18.41 -19.73
N SER A 334 -4.66 -19.37 -20.18
CA SER A 334 -5.20 -20.56 -20.81
C SER A 334 -6.17 -21.22 -19.83
N ARG A 335 -7.44 -21.34 -20.22
CA ARG A 335 -8.39 -22.19 -19.50
C ARG A 335 -7.87 -23.61 -19.64
N ARG A 336 -7.09 -24.10 -18.68
CA ARG A 336 -6.98 -25.53 -18.45
C ARG A 336 -8.36 -26.01 -17.98
N LYS A 337 -9.24 -26.30 -18.95
CA LYS A 337 -10.08 -27.49 -18.87
C LYS A 337 -9.07 -28.64 -18.90
N MET A 338 -8.76 -29.22 -17.75
CA MET A 338 -8.30 -30.60 -17.72
C MET A 338 -9.54 -31.44 -17.52
N ASP A 339 -9.81 -32.21 -18.54
CA ASP A 339 -10.76 -33.31 -18.58
C ASP A 339 -10.56 -34.18 -17.33
N LEU A 340 -11.58 -34.24 -16.48
CA LEU A 340 -11.75 -35.38 -15.58
C LEU A 340 -12.22 -36.55 -16.47
N PRO A 341 -11.59 -37.74 -16.40
CA PRO A 341 -12.13 -38.91 -17.06
C PRO A 341 -13.52 -39.22 -16.47
N GLU A 342 -14.51 -39.45 -17.33
CA GLU A 342 -15.74 -40.12 -16.92
C GLU A 342 -15.37 -41.53 -16.45
N GLU A 343 -15.46 -41.77 -15.14
CA GLU A 343 -15.49 -43.13 -14.60
C GLU A 343 -16.88 -43.73 -14.87
N SER A 344 -16.87 -44.82 -15.63
CA SER A 344 -17.98 -45.78 -15.79
C SER A 344 -18.06 -46.77 -14.65
#